data_AF-A0A7X7RHB8-F1
#
_entry.id   AF-A0A7X7RHB8-F1
#
_cell.length_a   1.000
_cell.length_b   1.000
_cell.length_c   1.000
_cell.angle_alpha   90.00
_cell.angle_beta   90.00
_cell.angle_gamma   90.00
#
_symmetry.space_group_name_H-M   'P 1'
#
loop_
_entity.id
_entity.type
_entity.pdbx_description
1 polymer ?
#
loop_
_entity_poly.entity_id
_entity_poly.type
_entity_poly.pdbx_seq_one_letter_code
_entity_poly.pdbx_strand_id
1 'polypeptide(L)'
;MNLTHRMFSAAAVALMAVSVCAQQPPAGPRTLADAAVRGWFPALAQRKPLASRPEVEAVRNLKGEVLGWVFSTDQLAPVVRGKRGEIGVWVALGVDGKIRGVKVGRHREDKKWFDRIRDPFYKAFDGRPADGSGGQPDAVTTATVSSRAMIDDVFGACRTVLGLPEVRKQLGAGTGIASDKPAR
;
A
#
# COMPACT_ATOMS: atom_id res chain seq x y z
N MET A 1 4.74 20.69 78.26
CA MET A 1 6.12 20.31 77.88
C MET A 1 6.04 19.11 76.94
N ASN A 2 6.70 19.22 75.79
CA ASN A 2 6.79 18.22 74.71
C ASN A 2 7.29 16.85 75.21
N LEU A 3 6.95 15.74 74.53
CA LEU A 3 7.87 14.90 73.73
C LEU A 3 7.25 13.51 73.33
N THR A 4 7.19 13.24 72.01
CA THR A 4 7.38 11.93 71.29
C THR A 4 6.51 10.70 71.65
N HIS A 5 5.88 9.96 70.71
CA HIS A 5 6.51 9.17 69.63
C HIS A 5 5.46 8.60 68.62
N ARG A 6 5.82 8.66 67.33
CA ARG A 6 5.69 7.69 66.21
C ARG A 6 4.47 6.73 66.15
N MET A 7 3.83 6.61 64.99
CA MET A 7 4.03 5.47 64.05
C MET A 7 3.03 5.45 62.85
N PHE A 8 3.62 5.44 61.65
CA PHE A 8 3.14 4.91 60.36
C PHE A 8 1.87 5.48 59.70
N SER A 9 2.04 6.53 58.89
CA SER A 9 1.23 6.74 57.69
C SER A 9 1.94 6.12 56.50
N ALA A 10 1.43 4.99 55.99
CA ALA A 10 1.86 4.43 54.73
C ALA A 10 1.25 5.25 53.58
N ALA A 11 1.98 6.26 53.10
CA ALA A 11 1.66 6.94 51.86
C ALA A 11 2.18 6.09 50.69
N ALA A 12 1.30 5.26 50.13
CA ALA A 12 1.57 4.57 48.87
C ALA A 12 1.58 5.61 47.74
N VAL A 13 2.77 6.03 47.30
CA VAL A 13 2.94 6.81 46.07
C VAL A 13 2.80 5.83 44.90
N ALA A 14 1.59 5.72 44.37
CA ALA A 14 1.37 5.07 43.09
C ALA A 14 1.95 5.96 41.98
N LEU A 15 3.18 5.67 41.55
CA LEU A 15 3.72 6.20 40.30
C LEU A 15 2.89 5.64 39.14
N MET A 16 1.87 6.39 38.71
CA MET A 16 1.26 6.20 37.40
C MET A 16 2.30 6.58 36.34
N ALA A 17 3.04 5.59 35.87
CA ALA A 17 3.75 5.69 34.60
C ALA A 17 2.67 5.76 33.50
N VAL A 18 2.23 6.98 33.18
CA VAL A 18 1.49 7.22 31.94
C VAL A 18 2.51 7.04 30.82
N SER A 19 2.68 5.80 30.38
CA SER A 19 3.27 5.52 29.07
C SER A 19 2.39 6.22 28.05
N VAL A 20 2.81 7.41 27.63
CA VAL A 20 2.34 8.02 26.40
C VAL A 20 2.91 7.15 25.26
N CYS A 21 2.30 5.98 25.06
CA CYS A 21 2.21 5.44 23.73
C CYS A 21 1.54 6.54 22.93
N ALA A 22 2.28 7.20 22.03
CA ALA A 22 1.71 8.14 21.09
C ALA A 22 0.56 7.42 20.36
N GLN A 23 -0.65 7.60 20.85
CA GLN A 23 -1.87 7.10 20.24
C GLN A 23 -2.05 7.97 19.01
N GLN A 24 -1.52 7.48 17.89
CA GLN A 24 -1.86 8.03 16.59
C GLN A 24 -3.39 8.02 16.50
N PRO A 25 -4.02 9.12 16.04
CA PRO A 25 -5.46 9.19 15.91
C PRO A 25 -6.00 8.01 15.09
N PRO A 26 -7.24 7.57 15.36
CA PRO A 26 -7.85 6.43 14.67
C PRO A 26 -7.68 6.57 13.15
N ALA A 27 -7.30 5.46 12.53
CA ALA A 27 -6.90 5.41 11.13
C ALA A 27 -7.92 6.13 10.23
N GLY A 28 -7.44 7.11 9.45
CA GLY A 28 -8.19 7.64 8.32
C GLY A 28 -8.64 6.52 7.38
N PRO A 29 -9.57 6.80 6.44
CA PRO A 29 -10.20 5.78 5.60
C PRO A 29 -9.15 4.82 5.03
N ARG A 30 -9.39 3.51 5.18
CA ARG A 30 -8.60 2.44 4.55
C ARG A 30 -8.77 2.41 3.03
N THR A 31 -9.48 3.37 2.46
CA THR A 31 -9.78 3.52 1.05
C THR A 31 -9.09 4.76 0.50
N LEU A 32 -8.46 4.61 -0.67
CA LEU A 32 -7.87 5.74 -1.39
C LEU A 32 -8.97 6.66 -1.93
N ALA A 33 -8.79 7.99 -1.93
CA ALA A 33 -9.77 8.90 -2.50
C ALA A 33 -9.88 8.76 -4.03
N ASP A 34 -11.09 8.88 -4.59
CA ASP A 34 -11.32 8.74 -6.04
C ASP A 34 -10.53 9.75 -6.88
N ALA A 35 -10.26 10.95 -6.37
CA ALA A 35 -9.41 11.92 -7.05
C ALA A 35 -7.98 11.38 -7.28
N ALA A 36 -7.43 10.65 -6.31
CA ALA A 36 -6.12 10.02 -6.45
C ALA A 36 -6.19 8.84 -7.44
N VAL A 37 -7.26 8.04 -7.41
CA VAL A 37 -7.46 6.94 -8.36
C VAL A 37 -7.62 7.46 -9.80
N ARG A 38 -8.31 8.59 -9.99
CA ARG A 38 -8.43 9.26 -11.31
C ARG A 38 -7.09 9.71 -11.88
N GLY A 39 -6.08 9.94 -11.03
CA GLY A 39 -4.72 10.20 -11.47
C GLY A 39 -4.10 9.05 -12.28
N TRP A 40 -4.51 7.80 -12.02
CA TRP A 40 -4.07 6.62 -12.76
C TRP A 40 -5.12 6.11 -13.76
N PHE A 41 -6.41 6.29 -13.44
CA PHE A 41 -7.53 5.86 -14.26
C PHE A 41 -8.49 7.05 -14.51
N PRO A 42 -8.20 7.93 -15.49
CA PRO A 42 -9.01 9.13 -15.73
C PRO A 42 -10.49 8.84 -16.02
N ALA A 43 -10.78 7.69 -16.62
CA ALA A 43 -12.13 7.23 -16.92
C ALA A 43 -12.84 6.52 -15.75
N LEU A 44 -12.34 6.63 -14.51
CA LEU A 44 -13.01 6.07 -13.33
C LEU A 44 -14.44 6.60 -13.19
N ALA A 45 -15.39 5.67 -13.20
CA ALA A 45 -16.79 5.88 -12.86
C ALA A 45 -17.21 5.15 -11.58
N GLN A 46 -16.69 3.94 -11.36
CA GLN A 46 -17.05 3.11 -10.22
C GLN A 46 -15.86 2.30 -9.72
N ARG A 47 -15.82 2.07 -8.40
CA ARG A 47 -14.97 1.07 -7.75
C ARG A 47 -15.82 -0.02 -7.13
N LYS A 48 -15.41 -1.26 -7.31
CA LYS A 48 -16.11 -2.42 -6.75
C LYS A 48 -15.09 -3.41 -6.17
N PRO A 49 -15.18 -3.73 -4.87
CA PRO A 49 -14.40 -4.82 -4.26
C PRO A 49 -14.54 -6.13 -5.04
N LEU A 50 -13.45 -6.89 -5.15
CA LEU A 50 -13.49 -8.25 -5.70
C LEU A 50 -14.16 -9.19 -4.69
N ALA A 51 -14.84 -10.21 -5.21
CA ALA A 51 -15.51 -11.19 -4.36
C ALA A 51 -14.50 -12.10 -3.64
N SER A 52 -13.42 -12.49 -4.32
CA SER A 52 -12.34 -13.31 -3.75
C SER A 52 -11.41 -12.54 -2.80
N ARG A 53 -11.38 -11.20 -2.91
CA ARG A 53 -10.50 -10.34 -2.12
C ARG A 53 -11.07 -8.92 -2.00
N PRO A 54 -11.88 -8.61 -0.98
CA PRO A 54 -12.53 -7.31 -0.83
C PRO A 54 -11.58 -6.10 -0.72
N GLU A 55 -10.33 -6.34 -0.30
CA GLU A 55 -9.28 -5.32 -0.21
C GLU A 55 -8.74 -4.89 -1.58
N VAL A 56 -9.06 -5.64 -2.64
CA VAL A 56 -8.75 -5.32 -4.03
C VAL A 56 -10.02 -4.82 -4.70
N GLU A 57 -9.97 -3.60 -5.24
CA GLU A 57 -11.11 -2.99 -5.90
C GLU A 57 -10.89 -2.93 -7.40
N ALA A 58 -11.83 -3.47 -8.18
CA ALA A 58 -11.90 -3.27 -9.61
C ALA A 58 -12.33 -1.83 -9.91
N VAL A 59 -11.55 -1.15 -10.76
CA VAL A 59 -11.83 0.18 -11.28
C VAL A 59 -12.58 0.03 -12.61
N ARG A 60 -13.73 0.68 -12.73
CA ARG A 60 -14.60 0.57 -13.91
C ARG A 60 -14.94 1.92 -14.52
N ASN A 61 -15.11 1.95 -15.83
CA ASN A 61 -15.65 3.10 -16.54
C ASN A 61 -17.18 3.12 -16.56
N LEU A 62 -17.77 4.15 -17.18
CA LEU A 62 -19.22 4.33 -17.28
C LEU A 62 -19.93 3.20 -18.04
N LYS A 63 -19.22 2.45 -18.89
CA LYS A 63 -19.74 1.29 -19.61
C LYS A 63 -19.66 0.00 -18.78
N GLY A 64 -19.10 0.06 -17.57
CA GLY A 64 -18.88 -1.10 -16.70
C GLY A 64 -17.63 -1.91 -17.03
N GLU A 65 -16.83 -1.49 -18.01
CA GLU A 65 -15.58 -2.16 -18.40
C GLU A 65 -14.51 -1.98 -17.30
N VAL A 66 -13.74 -3.03 -17.03
CA VAL A 66 -12.66 -2.98 -16.05
C VAL A 66 -11.45 -2.27 -16.66
N LEU A 67 -11.00 -1.19 -16.03
CA LEU A 67 -9.80 -0.44 -16.41
C LEU A 67 -8.54 -0.97 -15.70
N GLY A 68 -8.74 -1.58 -14.53
CA GLY A 68 -7.66 -2.10 -13.69
C GLY A 68 -8.15 -2.36 -12.27
N TRP A 69 -7.21 -2.42 -11.34
CA TRP A 69 -7.44 -2.65 -9.92
C TRP A 69 -6.64 -1.67 -9.07
N VAL A 70 -7.18 -1.36 -7.89
CA VAL A 70 -6.48 -0.59 -6.85
C VAL A 70 -6.53 -1.38 -5.55
N PHE A 71 -5.39 -1.42 -4.85
CA PHE A 71 -5.24 -2.09 -3.57
C PHE A 71 -4.10 -1.45 -2.77
N SER A 72 -4.07 -1.69 -1.47
CA SER A 72 -2.99 -1.27 -0.58
C SER A 72 -2.20 -2.48 -0.10
N THR A 73 -0.88 -2.40 -0.13
CA THR A 73 0.00 -3.52 0.25
C THR A 73 -0.17 -3.93 1.72
N ASP A 74 -0.42 -2.98 2.62
CA ASP A 74 -0.72 -3.21 4.05
C ASP A 74 -2.04 -3.93 4.31
N GLN A 75 -2.83 -4.20 3.27
CA GLN A 75 -4.10 -4.92 3.35
C GLN A 75 -4.02 -6.31 2.71
N LEU A 76 -2.85 -6.67 2.15
CA LEU A 76 -2.64 -7.95 1.46
C LEU A 76 -1.52 -8.73 2.14
N ALA A 77 -1.81 -9.98 2.48
CA ALA A 77 -0.79 -10.88 3.01
C ALA A 77 0.10 -11.45 1.88
N PRO A 78 1.41 -11.68 2.13
CA PRO A 78 2.14 -11.29 3.34
C PRO A 78 2.47 -9.79 3.36
N VAL A 79 2.30 -9.16 4.51
CA VAL A 79 2.70 -7.76 4.72
C VAL A 79 4.22 -7.67 4.87
N VAL A 80 4.87 -6.82 4.08
CA VAL A 80 6.29 -6.53 4.24
C VAL A 80 6.51 -5.35 5.21
N ARG A 81 7.55 -5.46 6.04
CA ARG A 81 7.92 -4.42 7.02
C ARG A 81 9.21 -3.73 6.62
N GLY A 82 9.21 -2.40 6.75
CA GLY A 82 10.40 -1.55 6.67
C GLY A 82 11.20 -1.55 7.97
N LYS A 83 12.00 -0.50 8.17
CA LYS A 83 12.93 -0.40 9.30
C LYS A 83 12.22 -0.27 10.65
N ARG A 84 11.12 0.47 10.71
CA ARG A 84 10.35 0.72 11.94
C ARG A 84 8.98 0.05 11.97
N GLY A 85 8.53 -0.50 10.85
CA GLY A 85 7.28 -1.23 10.78
C GLY A 85 6.73 -1.29 9.37
N GLU A 86 5.44 -1.59 9.29
CA GLU A 86 4.70 -1.67 8.04
C GLU A 86 4.74 -0.35 7.24
N ILE A 87 4.87 -0.48 5.91
CA ILE A 87 4.82 0.61 4.95
C ILE A 87 3.72 0.26 3.94
N GLY A 88 2.51 0.77 4.15
CA GLY A 88 1.42 0.62 3.19
C GLY A 88 1.68 1.44 1.93
N VAL A 89 1.61 0.79 0.78
CA VAL A 89 1.70 1.43 -0.54
C VAL A 89 0.42 1.12 -1.31
N TRP A 90 -0.23 2.16 -1.80
CA TRP A 90 -1.31 2.03 -2.77
C TRP A 90 -0.73 1.71 -4.13
N VAL A 91 -1.28 0.71 -4.79
CA VAL A 91 -0.87 0.26 -6.13
C VAL A 91 -2.07 0.32 -7.07
N ALA A 92 -1.86 0.89 -8.25
CA ALA A 92 -2.79 0.80 -9.37
C ALA A 92 -2.25 -0.19 -10.41
N LEU A 93 -2.98 -1.27 -10.65
CA LEU A 93 -2.65 -2.32 -11.61
C LEU A 93 -3.54 -2.23 -12.84
N GLY A 94 -2.97 -2.17 -14.04
CA GLY A 94 -3.70 -2.17 -15.29
C GLY A 94 -4.16 -3.57 -15.73
N VAL A 95 -5.18 -3.61 -16.60
CA VAL A 95 -5.62 -4.82 -17.29
C VAL A 95 -4.62 -5.38 -18.32
N ASP A 96 -3.48 -4.72 -18.50
CA ASP A 96 -2.33 -5.19 -19.27
C ASP A 96 -1.25 -5.85 -18.39
N GLY A 97 -1.53 -6.03 -17.09
CA GLY A 97 -0.58 -6.61 -16.14
C GLY A 97 0.56 -5.67 -15.76
N LYS A 98 0.47 -4.37 -16.08
CA LYS A 98 1.48 -3.36 -15.74
C LYS A 98 1.00 -2.46 -14.61
N ILE A 99 1.94 -2.00 -13.80
CA ILE A 99 1.69 -1.01 -12.75
C ILE A 99 1.43 0.35 -13.43
N ARG A 100 0.30 0.99 -13.10
CA ARG A 100 -0.04 2.36 -13.55
C ARG A 100 0.54 3.43 -12.64
N GLY A 101 0.80 3.05 -11.39
CA GLY A 101 1.60 3.81 -10.46
C GLY A 101 1.40 3.38 -9.03
N VAL A 102 2.19 3.99 -8.15
CA VAL A 102 2.16 3.74 -6.72
C VAL A 102 2.06 5.04 -5.94
N LYS A 103 1.47 4.97 -4.74
CA LYS A 103 1.41 6.11 -3.81
C LYS A 103 1.62 5.61 -2.40
N VAL A 104 2.45 6.30 -1.64
CA VAL A 104 2.61 5.98 -0.21
C VAL A 104 1.27 6.14 0.52
N GLY A 105 0.93 5.14 1.31
CA GLY A 105 -0.16 5.14 2.28
C GLY A 105 0.36 5.39 3.70
N ARG A 106 -0.11 4.59 4.66
CA ARG A 106 0.34 4.70 6.05
C ARG A 106 1.72 4.06 6.21
N HIS A 107 2.58 4.65 7.03
CA HIS A 107 3.87 4.05 7.38
C HIS A 107 4.28 4.38 8.81
N ARG A 108 5.23 3.60 9.35
CA ARG A 108 5.84 3.83 10.68
C ARG A 108 7.30 4.28 10.63
N GLU A 109 7.82 4.54 9.44
CA GLU A 109 9.20 4.98 9.21
C GLU A 109 9.51 6.37 9.78
N ASP A 110 10.77 6.60 10.17
CA ASP A 110 11.23 7.92 10.61
C ASP A 110 11.09 8.93 9.47
N LYS A 111 10.44 10.05 9.76
CA LYS A 111 10.29 11.16 8.80
C LYS A 111 11.61 11.57 8.14
N LYS A 112 12.69 11.70 8.93
CA LYS A 112 14.03 12.11 8.43
C LYS A 112 14.56 11.22 7.30
N TRP A 113 14.29 9.92 7.36
CA TRP A 113 14.76 8.97 6.35
C TRP A 113 13.71 8.79 5.26
N PHE A 114 12.43 8.78 5.63
CA PHE A 114 11.33 8.60 4.69
C PHE A 114 11.21 9.77 3.69
N ASP A 115 11.45 11.02 4.12
CA ASP A 115 11.44 12.21 3.25
C ASP A 115 12.51 12.17 2.13
N ARG A 116 13.44 11.19 2.18
CA ARG A 116 14.42 10.94 1.11
C ARG A 116 13.85 10.11 -0.03
N ILE A 117 12.77 9.37 0.23
CA ILE A 117 12.02 8.62 -0.79
C ILE A 117 11.08 9.62 -1.47
N ARG A 118 11.44 10.04 -2.69
CA ARG A 118 10.77 11.12 -3.43
C ARG A 118 10.08 10.60 -4.69
N ASP A 119 9.35 11.47 -5.37
CA ASP A 119 8.62 11.20 -6.61
C ASP A 119 9.36 10.34 -7.64
N PRO A 120 10.68 10.51 -7.91
CA PRO A 120 11.38 9.64 -8.86
C PRO A 120 11.34 8.15 -8.48
N PHE A 121 11.40 7.83 -7.18
CA PHE A 121 11.29 6.45 -6.71
C PHE A 121 9.89 5.88 -6.99
N TYR A 122 8.83 6.64 -6.71
CA TYR A 122 7.45 6.21 -6.95
C TYR A 122 7.15 6.07 -8.45
N LYS A 123 7.57 7.04 -9.26
CA LYS A 123 7.41 7.00 -10.73
C LYS A 123 8.20 5.86 -11.37
N ALA A 124 9.27 5.39 -10.74
CA ALA A 124 10.02 4.28 -11.28
C ALA A 124 9.20 2.99 -11.38
N PHE A 125 8.08 2.84 -10.67
CA PHE A 125 7.19 1.67 -10.82
C PHE A 125 6.28 1.76 -12.07
N ASP A 126 6.06 2.95 -12.62
CA ASP A 126 5.10 3.19 -13.70
C ASP A 126 5.49 2.40 -14.95
N GLY A 127 4.52 1.67 -15.52
CA GLY A 127 4.70 0.87 -16.74
C GLY A 127 5.44 -0.46 -16.54
N ARG A 128 5.92 -0.77 -15.33
CA ARG A 128 6.61 -2.04 -15.08
C ARG A 128 5.66 -3.23 -15.06
N PRO A 129 6.09 -4.40 -15.57
CA PRO A 129 5.36 -5.65 -15.37
C PRO A 129 5.16 -5.94 -13.89
N ALA A 130 3.92 -6.18 -13.48
CA ALA A 130 3.55 -6.33 -12.08
C ALA A 130 4.07 -7.64 -11.44
N ASP A 131 4.49 -8.61 -12.25
CA ASP A 131 5.17 -9.82 -11.79
C ASP A 131 6.66 -9.60 -11.42
N GLY A 132 7.23 -8.45 -11.81
CA GLY A 132 8.64 -8.10 -11.62
C GLY A 132 9.57 -8.54 -12.76
N SER A 133 9.06 -9.14 -13.83
CA SER A 133 9.86 -9.66 -14.95
C SER A 133 10.63 -8.58 -15.72
N GLY A 134 10.15 -7.33 -15.71
CA GLY A 134 10.82 -6.18 -16.34
C GLY A 134 11.89 -5.50 -15.47
N GLY A 135 12.34 -6.16 -14.40
CA GLY A 135 13.25 -5.59 -13.40
C GLY A 135 12.55 -4.65 -12.41
N GLN A 136 13.27 -4.30 -11.35
CA GLN A 136 12.74 -3.51 -10.23
C GLN A 136 13.34 -2.09 -10.20
N PRO A 137 12.67 -1.11 -9.57
CA PRO A 137 13.28 0.19 -9.27
C PRO A 137 14.52 0.05 -8.39
N ASP A 138 15.41 1.03 -8.48
CA ASP A 138 16.55 1.12 -7.58
C ASP A 138 16.13 1.57 -6.18
N ALA A 139 16.81 1.00 -5.18
CA ALA A 139 16.65 1.44 -3.80
C ALA A 139 17.23 2.86 -3.60
N VAL A 140 16.62 3.64 -2.72
CA VAL A 140 17.06 5.01 -2.45
C VAL A 140 18.25 4.98 -1.49
N THR A 141 19.37 5.58 -1.91
CA THR A 141 20.55 5.76 -1.04
C THR A 141 20.14 6.50 0.23
N THR A 142 20.62 6.04 1.38
CA THR A 142 20.28 6.55 2.73
C THR A 142 18.84 6.35 3.21
N ALA A 143 17.98 5.69 2.42
CA ALA A 143 16.69 5.15 2.83
C ALA A 143 16.52 3.69 2.37
N THR A 144 17.65 2.98 2.22
CA THR A 144 17.75 1.73 1.46
C THR A 144 16.88 0.61 2.02
N VAL A 145 16.82 0.47 3.35
CA VAL A 145 16.01 -0.57 4.01
C VAL A 145 14.53 -0.37 3.69
N SER A 146 14.02 0.86 3.90
CA SER A 146 12.63 1.22 3.69
C SER A 146 12.24 1.14 2.20
N SER A 147 13.10 1.64 1.30
CA SER A 147 12.83 1.57 -0.14
C SER A 147 12.86 0.15 -0.69
N ARG A 148 13.75 -0.73 -0.19
CA ARG A 148 13.76 -2.16 -0.57
C ARG A 148 12.51 -2.86 -0.07
N ALA A 149 12.13 -2.63 1.18
CA ALA A 149 10.88 -3.15 1.73
C ALA A 149 9.68 -2.75 0.87
N MET A 150 9.60 -1.48 0.43
CA MET A 150 8.52 -1.03 -0.47
C MET A 150 8.54 -1.70 -1.85
N ILE A 151 9.73 -1.90 -2.44
CA ILE A 151 9.87 -2.62 -3.71
C ILE A 151 9.32 -4.04 -3.55
N ASP A 152 9.78 -4.75 -2.52
CA ASP A 152 9.37 -6.13 -2.24
C ASP A 152 7.87 -6.23 -1.96
N ASP A 153 7.32 -5.30 -1.19
CA ASP A 153 5.90 -5.24 -0.84
C ASP A 153 5.02 -5.00 -2.06
N VAL A 154 5.37 -4.03 -2.90
CA VAL A 154 4.61 -3.71 -4.12
C VAL A 154 4.58 -4.90 -5.07
N PHE A 155 5.73 -5.50 -5.38
CA PHE A 155 5.77 -6.65 -6.29
C PHE A 155 5.18 -7.92 -5.66
N GLY A 156 5.34 -8.11 -4.35
CA GLY A 156 4.70 -9.20 -3.60
C GLY A 156 3.18 -9.13 -3.69
N ALA A 157 2.62 -7.97 -3.35
CA ALA A 157 1.19 -7.71 -3.44
C ALA A 157 0.67 -7.83 -4.88
N CYS A 158 1.38 -7.30 -5.86
CA CYS A 158 1.04 -7.47 -7.28
C CYS A 158 0.94 -8.95 -7.67
N ARG A 159 1.90 -9.80 -7.28
CA ARG A 159 1.83 -11.24 -7.57
C ARG A 159 0.64 -11.91 -6.91
N THR A 160 0.29 -11.53 -5.68
CA THR A 160 -0.93 -11.99 -5.01
C THR A 160 -2.18 -11.61 -5.82
N VAL A 161 -2.27 -10.36 -6.28
CA VAL A 161 -3.42 -9.86 -7.06
C VAL A 161 -3.51 -10.52 -8.44
N LEU A 162 -2.37 -10.69 -9.14
CA LEU A 162 -2.30 -11.44 -10.40
C LEU A 162 -2.71 -12.92 -10.24
N GLY A 163 -2.65 -13.45 -9.02
CA GLY A 163 -3.11 -14.80 -8.66
C GLY A 163 -4.64 -14.93 -8.58
N LEU A 164 -5.38 -13.83 -8.43
CA LEU A 164 -6.81 -13.87 -8.18
C LEU A 164 -7.61 -14.31 -9.42
N PRO A 165 -8.64 -15.17 -9.27
CA PRO A 165 -9.41 -15.69 -10.41
C PRO A 165 -10.02 -14.60 -11.30
N GLU A 166 -10.60 -13.56 -10.69
CA GLU A 166 -11.23 -12.45 -11.41
C GLU A 166 -10.21 -11.64 -12.21
N VAL A 167 -9.00 -11.46 -11.68
CA VAL A 167 -7.89 -10.74 -12.32
C VAL A 167 -7.36 -11.54 -13.50
N ARG A 168 -7.08 -12.84 -13.29
CA ARG A 168 -6.61 -13.75 -14.34
C ARG A 168 -7.59 -13.84 -15.51
N LYS A 169 -8.88 -13.93 -15.21
CA LYS A 169 -9.93 -13.95 -16.24
C LYS A 169 -9.89 -12.70 -17.11
N GLN A 170 -9.72 -11.52 -16.50
CA GLN A 170 -9.67 -10.26 -17.23
C GLN A 170 -8.39 -10.12 -18.07
N LEU A 171 -7.24 -10.52 -17.53
CA LEU A 171 -5.96 -10.51 -18.25
C LEU A 171 -5.98 -11.44 -19.47
N GLY A 172 -6.52 -12.66 -19.32
CA GLY A 172 -6.67 -13.61 -20.42
C GLY A 172 -7.62 -13.13 -21.52
N ALA A 173 -8.67 -12.39 -21.15
CA ALA A 173 -9.59 -11.77 -22.12
C ALA A 173 -8.93 -10.62 -22.91
N GLY A 174 -8.01 -9.86 -22.28
CA GLY A 174 -7.29 -8.76 -22.93
C GLY A 174 -6.27 -9.19 -23.98
N THR A 175 -5.66 -10.37 -23.82
CA THR A 175 -4.73 -10.95 -24.82
C THR A 175 -5.40 -11.44 -26.11
N GLY A 176 -6.72 -11.66 -26.10
CA GLY A 176 -7.47 -12.13 -27.28
C GLY A 176 -7.78 -11.04 -28.32
N ILE A 177 -7.57 -9.76 -28.01
CA ILE A 177 -7.92 -8.64 -28.89
C ILE A 177 -6.70 -8.11 -29.67
N ALA A 178 -5.48 -8.49 -29.28
CA ALA A 178 -4.23 -7.98 -29.89
C ALA A 178 -3.71 -8.79 -31.09
N SER A 179 -4.37 -9.89 -31.49
CA SER A 179 -3.96 -10.71 -32.64
C SER A 179 -4.84 -10.51 -33.87
N ASP A 180 -5.16 -9.27 -34.24
CA ASP A 180 -5.61 -9.00 -35.61
C ASP A 180 -4.40 -8.63 -36.45
N LYS A 181 -3.79 -9.67 -37.05
CA LYS A 181 -2.69 -9.55 -38.00
C LYS A 181 -3.30 -9.06 -39.32
N PRO A 182 -2.85 -7.95 -39.93
CA PRO A 182 -3.33 -7.59 -41.26
C PRO A 182 -2.87 -8.68 -42.23
N ALA A 183 -3.84 -9.37 -42.83
CA ALA A 183 -3.61 -10.27 -43.95
C ALA A 183 -2.94 -9.47 -45.07
N ARG A 184 -1.86 -10.04 -45.61
CA ARG A 184 -1.16 -9.55 -46.79
C ARG A 184 -1.39 -10.54 -47.92
#